data_AF-A0A084GCL9-F1
#
_entry.id   AF-A0A084GCL9-F1
#
_cell.length_a   1.000
_cell.length_b   1.000
_cell.length_c   1.000
_cell.angle_alpha   90.00
_cell.angle_beta   90.00
_cell.angle_gamma   90.00
#
_symmetry.space_group_name_H-M   'P 1'
#
loop_
_entity.id
_entity.type
_entity.pdbx_description
1 polymer ?
#
loop_
_entity_poly.entity_id
_entity_poly.type
_entity_poly.pdbx_seq_one_letter_code
_entity_poly.pdbx_strand_id
1 'polypeptide(L)'
;MSPWRAEMVANEVQVIEYLRKHTTIPLPCIHRWGSAEESPQQLGPFIIMDFIEGTRLSTFLRGPPEDDQAEMILDPNIDDEKLDAIYDQIADYLLQISRLGFPRIGSLSKDGTSETWTVTGRPLTFNMDELATLTGYPPDQFPTQRNITLDKADVLKRFIARHRFKQLIPKYCIDDNGPFKVFCDDLQPANMFIDPKTFPHCCLA
;
A
#
# COMPACT_ATOMS: atom_id res chain seq x y z
N MET A 1 17.07 2.72 -18.31
CA MET A 1 15.80 2.40 -17.62
C MET A 1 15.42 3.58 -16.75
N SER A 2 14.13 3.84 -16.49
CA SER A 2 13.71 5.06 -15.75
C SER A 2 14.13 5.00 -14.28
N PRO A 3 14.80 6.03 -13.74
CA PRO A 3 15.14 6.15 -12.31
C PRO A 3 13.91 6.00 -11.38
N TRP A 4 12.72 6.29 -11.90
CA TRP A 4 11.44 6.17 -11.20
C TRP A 4 11.19 4.78 -10.61
N ARG A 5 11.44 3.72 -11.36
CA ARG A 5 11.18 2.35 -10.89
C ARG A 5 12.11 1.96 -9.74
N ALA A 6 13.35 2.44 -9.76
CA ALA A 6 14.29 2.21 -8.67
C ALA A 6 13.90 3.01 -7.42
N GLU A 7 13.40 4.24 -7.59
CA GLU A 7 12.85 5.07 -6.50
C GLU A 7 11.65 4.38 -5.82
N MET A 8 10.73 3.81 -6.60
CA MET A 8 9.58 3.05 -6.10
C MET A 8 10.00 1.81 -5.30
N VAL A 9 10.89 0.97 -5.88
CA VAL A 9 11.39 -0.23 -5.19
C VAL A 9 12.12 0.12 -3.90
N ALA A 10 12.94 1.18 -3.90
CA ALA A 10 13.59 1.65 -2.69
C ALA A 10 12.57 2.06 -1.62
N ASN A 11 11.54 2.81 -1.98
CA ASN A 11 10.50 3.24 -1.03
C ASN A 11 9.73 2.05 -0.44
N GLU A 12 9.37 1.07 -1.26
CA GLU A 12 8.67 -0.14 -0.82
C GLU A 12 9.49 -0.90 0.22
N VAL A 13 10.78 -1.15 -0.08
CA VAL A 13 11.71 -1.81 0.85
C VAL A 13 11.83 -1.05 2.17
N GLN A 14 12.01 0.27 2.11
CA GLN A 14 12.16 1.11 3.30
C GLN A 14 10.91 1.06 4.20
N VAL A 15 9.72 1.06 3.61
CA VAL A 15 8.47 0.96 4.36
C VAL A 15 8.30 -0.43 4.98
N ILE A 16 8.56 -1.51 4.24
CA ILE A 16 8.49 -2.88 4.76
C ILE A 16 9.44 -3.06 5.94
N GLU A 17 10.71 -2.66 5.80
CA GLU A 17 11.70 -2.73 6.87
C GLU A 17 11.29 -1.89 8.09
N TYR A 18 10.76 -0.68 7.86
CA TYR A 18 10.30 0.19 8.94
C TYR A 18 9.14 -0.42 9.71
N LEU A 19 8.09 -0.86 9.02
CA LEU A 19 6.91 -1.46 9.63
C LEU A 19 7.29 -2.71 10.42
N ARG A 20 8.14 -3.59 9.86
CA ARG A 20 8.62 -4.79 10.52
C ARG A 20 9.40 -4.51 11.81
N LYS A 21 10.10 -3.36 11.88
CA LYS A 21 10.83 -2.94 13.10
C LYS A 21 9.93 -2.27 14.15
N HIS A 22 8.85 -1.60 13.75
CA HIS A 22 8.05 -0.75 14.65
C HIS A 22 6.64 -1.27 14.92
N THR A 23 6.27 -2.42 14.36
CA THR A 23 4.97 -3.05 14.53
C THR A 23 5.15 -4.56 14.74
N THR A 24 4.09 -5.23 15.17
CA THR A 24 4.01 -6.69 15.21
C THR A 24 3.34 -7.26 13.97
N ILE A 25 3.10 -6.45 12.93
CA ILE A 25 2.47 -6.88 11.69
C ILE A 25 3.38 -7.91 11.02
N PRO A 26 2.88 -9.10 10.68
CA PRO A 26 3.65 -10.08 9.93
C PRO A 26 3.91 -9.53 8.51
N LEU A 27 5.19 -9.35 8.20
CA LEU A 27 5.72 -8.84 6.93
C LEU A 27 6.87 -9.75 6.48
N PRO A 28 7.04 -9.98 5.16
CA PRO A 28 8.11 -10.82 4.64
C PRO A 28 9.47 -10.21 4.97
N CYS A 29 10.46 -11.05 5.25
CA CYS A 29 11.84 -10.61 5.38
C CYS A 29 12.42 -10.34 3.98
N ILE A 30 12.98 -9.15 3.77
CA ILE A 30 13.69 -8.83 2.54
C ILE A 30 15.11 -9.39 2.64
N HIS A 31 15.46 -10.28 1.71
CA HIS A 31 16.80 -10.89 1.64
C HIS A 31 17.75 -10.05 0.78
N ARG A 32 17.24 -9.48 -0.31
CA ARG A 32 18.02 -8.66 -1.25
C ARG A 32 17.08 -7.80 -2.07
N TRP A 33 17.52 -6.61 -2.43
CA TRP A 33 16.88 -5.77 -3.42
C TRP A 33 17.97 -4.99 -4.14
N GLY A 34 17.67 -4.38 -5.27
CA GLY A 34 18.67 -3.66 -6.04
C GLY A 34 18.11 -2.95 -7.25
N SER A 35 18.98 -2.16 -7.88
CA SER A 35 18.66 -1.45 -9.12
C SER A 35 18.63 -2.39 -10.33
N ALA A 36 18.28 -1.83 -11.49
CA ALA A 36 18.29 -2.58 -12.73
C ALA A 36 19.69 -3.05 -13.13
N GLU A 37 20.72 -2.26 -12.82
CA GLU A 37 22.12 -2.60 -13.09
C GLU A 37 22.59 -3.82 -12.27
N GLU A 38 22.00 -4.03 -11.09
CA GLU A 38 22.29 -5.15 -10.21
C GLU A 38 21.46 -6.40 -10.54
N SER A 39 20.40 -6.26 -11.35
CA SER A 39 19.57 -7.38 -11.79
C SER A 39 20.30 -8.22 -12.84
N PRO A 40 20.24 -9.57 -12.76
CA PRO A 40 20.60 -10.43 -13.87
C PRO A 40 19.90 -9.96 -15.15
N GLN A 41 20.66 -9.85 -16.25
CA GLN A 41 20.16 -9.41 -17.56
C GLN A 41 19.53 -8.00 -17.60
N GLN A 42 19.69 -7.19 -16.54
CA GLN A 42 19.18 -5.81 -16.47
C GLN A 42 17.67 -5.70 -16.69
N LEU A 43 16.91 -6.68 -16.19
CA LEU A 43 15.46 -6.78 -16.37
C LEU A 43 14.66 -5.71 -15.60
N GLY A 44 15.26 -5.16 -14.54
CA GLY A 44 14.69 -4.06 -13.79
C GLY A 44 15.10 -4.06 -12.32
N PRO A 45 14.72 -3.02 -11.56
CA PRO A 45 14.83 -3.03 -10.11
C PRO A 45 14.04 -4.22 -9.55
N PHE A 46 14.52 -4.80 -8.45
CA PHE A 46 13.97 -6.05 -7.93
C PHE A 46 13.98 -6.11 -6.40
N ILE A 47 13.11 -6.94 -5.84
CA ILE A 47 13.06 -7.33 -4.43
C ILE A 47 13.03 -8.86 -4.36
N ILE A 48 13.85 -9.44 -3.50
CA ILE A 48 13.90 -10.85 -3.11
C ILE A 48 13.57 -10.90 -1.63
N MET A 49 12.50 -11.59 -1.28
CA MET A 49 11.98 -11.66 0.07
C MET A 49 11.40 -13.04 0.37
N ASP A 50 11.02 -13.27 1.63
CA ASP A 50 10.32 -14.48 2.05
C ASP A 50 9.10 -14.74 1.17
N PHE A 51 8.90 -16.00 0.79
CA PHE A 51 7.66 -16.44 0.18
C PHE A 51 6.58 -16.56 1.27
N ILE A 52 5.44 -15.89 1.05
CA ILE A 52 4.29 -15.97 1.95
C ILE A 52 3.36 -17.08 1.46
N GLU A 53 3.35 -18.21 2.17
CA GLU A 53 2.43 -19.31 1.90
C GLU A 53 0.99 -18.88 2.23
N GLY A 54 0.05 -19.11 1.31
CA GLY A 54 -1.36 -18.84 1.55
C GLY A 54 -2.14 -18.41 0.31
N THR A 55 -3.38 -17.99 0.55
CA THR A 55 -4.27 -17.39 -0.45
C THR A 55 -4.44 -15.91 -0.14
N ARG A 56 -4.61 -15.08 -1.18
CA ARG A 56 -4.94 -13.66 -0.97
C ARG A 56 -6.22 -13.52 -0.16
N LEU A 57 -6.20 -12.65 0.84
CA LEU A 57 -7.35 -12.39 1.70
C LEU A 57 -8.54 -11.88 0.88
N SER A 58 -8.31 -11.06 -0.14
CA SER A 58 -9.34 -10.62 -1.08
C SER A 58 -10.03 -11.77 -1.84
N THR A 59 -9.31 -12.86 -2.12
CA THR A 59 -9.88 -14.06 -2.73
C THR A 59 -10.59 -14.92 -1.70
N PHE A 60 -10.03 -15.03 -0.49
CA PHE A 60 -10.63 -15.78 0.61
C PHE A 60 -11.97 -15.19 1.07
N LEU A 61 -12.08 -13.87 1.13
CA LEU A 61 -13.31 -13.16 1.52
C LEU A 61 -14.38 -13.16 0.41
N ARG A 62 -14.03 -13.52 -0.82
CA ARG A 62 -14.95 -13.41 -1.96
C ARG A 62 -15.90 -14.62 -2.01
N GLY A 63 -17.18 -14.35 -2.25
CA GLY A 63 -18.14 -15.40 -2.58
C GLY A 63 -17.83 -16.10 -3.90
N PRO A 64 -18.46 -17.26 -4.17
CA PRO A 64 -18.32 -17.93 -5.46
C PRO A 64 -18.71 -16.97 -6.59
N PRO A 65 -17.88 -16.81 -7.64
CA PRO A 65 -18.19 -15.89 -8.73
C PRO A 65 -19.44 -16.39 -9.47
N GLU A 66 -20.46 -15.53 -9.60
CA GLU A 66 -21.57 -15.77 -10.51
C GLU A 66 -21.17 -15.49 -11.98
N ASP A 67 -20.21 -14.57 -12.20
CA ASP A 67 -19.59 -14.19 -13.49
C ASP A 67 -18.21 -13.52 -13.24
N ASP A 68 -17.31 -13.53 -14.24
CA ASP A 68 -15.98 -12.90 -14.21
C ASP A 68 -16.03 -11.36 -14.05
N GLN A 69 -17.19 -10.74 -14.31
CA GLN A 69 -17.44 -9.30 -14.14
C GLN A 69 -18.20 -8.95 -12.86
N ALA A 70 -18.53 -9.92 -12.00
CA ALA A 70 -19.27 -9.66 -10.77
C ALA A 70 -18.46 -8.75 -9.82
N GLU A 71 -19.14 -7.80 -9.17
CA GLU A 71 -18.54 -6.99 -8.11
C GLU A 71 -17.91 -7.89 -7.05
N MET A 72 -16.78 -7.46 -6.47
CA MET A 72 -16.16 -8.15 -5.35
C MET A 72 -17.09 -8.04 -4.12
N ILE A 73 -17.99 -9.01 -3.98
CA ILE A 73 -18.93 -9.10 -2.87
C ILE A 73 -18.37 -10.09 -1.85
N LEU A 74 -18.43 -9.69 -0.57
CA LEU A 74 -18.11 -10.55 0.57
C LEU A 74 -18.98 -11.81 0.51
N ASP A 75 -18.39 -12.99 0.67
CA ASP A 75 -19.16 -14.25 0.68
C ASP A 75 -20.25 -14.17 1.76
N PRO A 76 -21.54 -14.22 1.39
CA PRO A 76 -22.63 -14.15 2.38
C PRO A 76 -22.68 -15.37 3.30
N ASN A 77 -21.95 -16.45 2.97
CA ASN A 77 -21.87 -17.67 3.76
C ASN A 77 -20.54 -17.81 4.51
N ILE A 78 -19.68 -16.78 4.52
CA ILE A 78 -18.49 -16.80 5.36
C ILE A 78 -18.92 -16.92 6.82
N ASP A 79 -18.19 -17.75 7.55
CA ASP A 79 -18.38 -17.92 8.97
C ASP A 79 -18.09 -16.60 9.71
N ASP A 80 -19.04 -16.15 10.53
CA ASP A 80 -18.94 -14.86 11.24
C ASP A 80 -17.73 -14.82 12.20
N GLU A 81 -17.39 -15.92 12.87
CA GLU A 81 -16.23 -15.96 13.78
C GLU A 81 -14.92 -15.77 13.01
N LYS A 82 -14.82 -16.35 11.80
CA LYS A 82 -13.67 -16.11 10.91
C LYS A 82 -13.62 -14.67 10.43
N LEU A 83 -14.78 -14.12 10.07
CA LEU A 83 -14.88 -12.75 9.58
C LEU A 83 -14.44 -11.75 10.67
N ASP A 84 -14.93 -11.93 11.89
CA ASP A 84 -14.55 -11.14 13.07
C ASP A 84 -13.05 -11.24 13.33
N ALA A 85 -12.49 -12.45 13.33
CA ALA A 85 -11.06 -12.66 13.54
C ALA A 85 -10.18 -11.95 12.49
N ILE A 86 -10.65 -11.85 11.24
CA ILE A 86 -9.96 -11.13 10.16
C ILE A 86 -10.06 -9.62 10.38
N TYR A 87 -11.26 -9.09 10.64
CA TYR A 87 -11.44 -7.65 10.86
C TYR A 87 -10.76 -7.16 12.12
N ASP A 88 -10.70 -7.96 13.18
CA ASP A 88 -9.96 -7.66 14.40
C ASP A 88 -8.46 -7.50 14.11
N GLN A 89 -7.88 -8.38 13.29
CA GLN A 89 -6.47 -8.25 12.86
C GLN A 89 -6.24 -7.02 11.99
N ILE A 90 -7.12 -6.75 11.02
CA ILE A 90 -7.01 -5.55 10.17
C ILE A 90 -7.10 -4.29 11.05
N ALA A 91 -8.04 -4.25 12.00
CA ALA A 91 -8.20 -3.15 12.93
C ALA A 91 -6.96 -2.97 13.80
N ASP A 92 -6.36 -4.06 14.30
CA ASP A 92 -5.09 -4.01 15.04
C ASP A 92 -3.95 -3.47 14.16
N TYR A 93 -3.81 -3.93 12.92
CA TYR A 93 -2.77 -3.45 12.01
C TYR A 93 -2.92 -1.96 11.71
N LEU A 94 -4.14 -1.52 11.40
CA LEU A 94 -4.44 -0.10 11.19
C LEU A 94 -4.16 0.73 12.45
N LEU A 95 -4.50 0.21 13.63
CA LEU A 95 -4.20 0.87 14.90
C LEU A 95 -2.69 1.02 15.13
N GLN A 96 -1.91 -0.03 14.89
CA GLN A 96 -0.45 0.02 14.98
C GLN A 96 0.14 1.05 14.01
N ILE A 97 -0.28 1.03 12.75
CA ILE A 97 0.16 1.97 11.72
C ILE A 97 -0.23 3.41 12.07
N SER A 98 -1.44 3.63 12.61
CA SER A 98 -1.91 4.97 13.03
C SER A 98 -1.07 5.60 14.14
N ARG A 99 -0.35 4.79 14.92
CA ARG A 99 0.55 5.27 15.98
C ARG A 99 1.90 5.74 15.43
N LEU A 100 2.25 5.35 14.20
CA LEU A 100 3.47 5.78 13.51
C LEU A 100 3.25 7.21 12.97
N GLY A 101 4.04 8.15 13.47
CA GLY A 101 3.88 9.58 13.18
C GLY A 101 5.16 10.21 12.64
N PHE A 102 5.01 11.06 11.61
CA PHE A 102 6.11 11.76 10.96
C PHE A 102 5.88 13.29 10.95
N PRO A 103 6.95 14.09 10.98
CA PRO A 103 6.84 15.55 11.01
C PRO A 103 6.45 16.17 9.66
N ARG A 104 6.55 15.41 8.55
CA ARG A 104 6.20 15.89 7.21
C ARG A 104 5.70 14.77 6.30
N ILE A 105 4.97 15.14 5.25
CA ILE A 105 4.54 14.24 4.16
C ILE A 105 5.72 14.02 3.20
N GLY A 106 5.95 12.77 2.81
CA GLY A 106 7.01 12.39 1.87
C GLY A 106 7.30 10.89 1.92
N SER A 107 8.40 10.49 1.29
CA SER A 107 8.87 9.10 1.31
C SER A 107 9.90 8.87 2.41
N LEU A 108 9.76 7.73 3.07
CA LEU A 108 10.61 7.32 4.18
C LEU A 108 11.98 6.85 3.67
N SER A 109 13.04 7.26 4.37
CA SER A 109 14.39 6.76 4.15
C SER A 109 15.08 6.47 5.48
N LYS A 110 15.86 5.39 5.48
CA LYS A 110 16.80 5.06 6.54
C LYS A 110 18.15 5.66 6.22
N ASP A 111 18.75 6.32 7.20
CA ASP A 111 20.15 6.73 7.11
C ASP A 111 21.05 5.48 7.10
N GLY A 112 21.97 5.38 6.15
CA GLY A 112 22.88 4.22 6.04
C GLY A 112 23.86 4.11 7.21
N THR A 113 24.03 5.18 7.99
CA THR A 113 24.99 5.24 9.10
C THR A 113 24.35 5.23 10.49
N SER A 114 23.05 5.51 10.58
CA SER A 114 22.31 5.52 11.84
C SER A 114 21.02 4.73 11.72
N GLU A 115 20.50 4.17 12.82
CA GLU A 115 19.18 3.53 12.80
C GLU A 115 18.01 4.54 12.73
N THR A 116 18.29 5.77 12.30
CA THR A 116 17.33 6.87 12.26
C THR A 116 16.56 6.83 10.96
N TRP A 117 15.25 6.95 11.08
CA TRP A 117 14.32 7.04 9.96
C TRP A 117 13.91 8.49 9.76
N THR A 118 13.99 8.96 8.53
CA THR A 118 13.63 10.33 8.18
C THR A 118 12.78 10.33 6.92
N VAL A 119 11.83 11.26 6.83
CA VAL A 119 11.08 11.44 5.59
C VAL A 119 11.90 12.38 4.74
N THR A 120 12.53 11.95 3.65
CA THR A 120 13.38 12.82 2.80
C THR A 120 12.98 12.84 1.34
N GLY A 121 12.36 11.77 0.86
CA GLY A 121 11.88 11.69 -0.51
C GLY A 121 10.58 12.46 -0.72
N ARG A 122 10.28 12.76 -1.98
CA ARG A 122 8.97 13.27 -2.39
C ARG A 122 7.90 12.18 -2.20
N PRO A 123 6.62 12.53 -2.01
CA PRO A 123 5.54 11.54 -2.02
C PRO A 123 5.43 10.91 -3.40
N LEU A 124 5.35 9.58 -3.46
CA LEU A 124 5.03 8.85 -4.67
C LEU A 124 3.62 8.26 -4.52
N THR A 125 2.79 8.40 -5.54
CA THR A 125 1.42 7.89 -5.51
C THR A 125 1.23 6.88 -6.64
N PHE A 126 0.30 5.94 -6.46
CA PHE A 126 -0.08 4.99 -7.50
C PHE A 126 -0.37 5.67 -8.84
N ASN A 127 -1.11 6.77 -8.80
CA ASN A 127 -1.43 7.61 -9.96
C ASN A 127 -0.18 8.15 -10.68
N MET A 128 0.84 8.60 -9.94
CA MET A 128 2.11 9.02 -10.55
C MET A 128 2.81 7.83 -11.20
N ASP A 129 2.82 6.66 -10.55
CA ASP A 129 3.44 5.47 -11.14
C ASP A 129 2.74 5.03 -12.41
N GLU A 130 1.41 5.05 -12.43
CA GLU A 130 0.61 4.75 -13.62
C GLU A 130 0.98 5.68 -14.79
N LEU A 131 1.11 6.99 -14.54
CA LEU A 131 1.53 7.95 -15.58
C LEU A 131 2.96 7.71 -16.06
N ALA A 132 3.92 7.59 -15.16
CA ALA A 132 5.32 7.37 -15.53
C ALA A 132 5.49 6.06 -16.29
N THR A 133 4.90 4.98 -15.78
CA THR A 133 5.11 3.62 -16.28
C THR A 133 4.29 3.34 -17.54
N LEU A 134 3.02 3.74 -17.61
CA LEU A 134 2.15 3.42 -18.76
C LEU A 134 2.27 4.42 -19.90
N THR A 135 2.49 5.71 -19.60
CA THR A 135 2.50 6.77 -20.62
C THR A 135 3.89 7.31 -20.93
N GLY A 136 4.90 6.97 -20.12
CA GLY A 136 6.24 7.54 -20.23
C GLY A 136 6.31 9.00 -19.77
N TYR A 137 5.36 9.45 -18.94
CA TYR A 137 5.34 10.83 -18.46
C TYR A 137 6.62 11.15 -17.67
N PRO A 138 7.31 12.29 -17.92
CA PRO A 138 8.57 12.62 -17.24
C PRO A 138 8.37 12.78 -15.73
N PRO A 139 9.02 11.95 -14.88
CA PRO A 139 8.80 11.97 -13.44
C PRO A 139 9.20 13.28 -12.75
N ASP A 140 10.13 14.03 -13.33
CA ASP A 140 10.58 15.36 -12.90
C ASP A 140 9.57 16.46 -13.21
N GLN A 141 8.64 16.19 -14.13
CA GLN A 141 7.61 17.13 -14.56
C GLN A 141 6.26 16.83 -13.93
N PHE A 142 6.15 15.84 -13.01
CA PHE A 142 4.88 15.54 -12.36
C PHE A 142 4.28 16.83 -11.81
N PRO A 143 3.17 17.31 -12.40
CA PRO A 143 2.50 18.45 -11.83
C PRO A 143 1.99 18.03 -10.45
N THR A 144 1.74 19.00 -9.57
CA THR A 144 0.78 18.80 -8.48
C THR A 144 -0.62 18.59 -9.08
N GLN A 145 -0.81 17.52 -9.86
CA GLN A 145 -2.05 17.23 -10.54
C GLN A 145 -3.00 16.55 -9.57
N ARG A 146 -4.14 17.21 -9.36
CA ARG A 146 -5.18 16.73 -8.46
C ARG A 146 -6.00 15.58 -9.02
N ASN A 147 -5.93 15.27 -10.32
CA ASN A 147 -6.86 14.37 -10.99
C ASN A 147 -6.25 13.65 -12.20
N ILE A 148 -5.95 12.36 -12.06
CA ILE A 148 -6.00 11.42 -13.18
C ILE A 148 -7.42 10.90 -13.24
N THR A 149 -8.03 10.88 -14.43
CA THR A 149 -9.35 10.30 -14.65
C THR A 149 -9.39 9.62 -16.01
N LEU A 150 -9.96 8.41 -16.07
CA LEU A 150 -9.98 7.62 -17.30
C LEU A 150 -11.12 8.03 -18.25
N ASP A 151 -12.28 8.36 -17.68
CA ASP A 151 -13.47 8.78 -18.43
C ASP A 151 -14.37 9.74 -17.63
N LYS A 152 -15.47 10.20 -18.25
CA LYS A 152 -16.43 11.13 -17.61
C LYS A 152 -17.12 10.54 -16.38
N ALA A 153 -17.37 9.22 -16.37
CA ALA A 153 -18.02 8.56 -15.24
C ALA A 153 -17.06 8.49 -14.04
N ASP A 154 -15.78 8.18 -14.28
CA ASP A 154 -14.71 8.22 -13.28
C ASP A 154 -14.48 9.64 -12.75
N VAL A 155 -14.49 10.67 -13.63
CA VAL A 155 -14.47 12.08 -13.21
C VAL A 155 -15.60 12.37 -12.22
N LEU A 156 -16.84 11.99 -12.56
CA LEU A 156 -18.01 12.27 -11.73
C LEU A 156 -17.93 11.52 -10.38
N LYS A 157 -17.59 10.22 -10.41
CA LYS A 157 -17.40 9.40 -9.21
C LYS A 157 -16.36 10.02 -8.28
N ARG A 158 -15.16 10.35 -8.80
CA ARG A 158 -14.09 10.94 -8.01
C ARG A 158 -14.42 12.37 -7.55
N PHE A 159 -15.14 13.17 -8.34
CA PHE A 159 -15.62 14.50 -7.92
C PHE A 159 -16.57 14.39 -6.74
N ILE A 160 -17.58 13.52 -6.82
CA ILE A 160 -18.53 13.28 -5.73
C ILE A 160 -17.77 12.79 -4.49
N ALA A 161 -16.90 11.79 -4.63
CA ALA A 161 -16.11 11.25 -3.53
C ALA A 161 -15.28 12.34 -2.82
N ARG A 162 -14.52 13.14 -3.58
CA ARG A 162 -13.72 14.25 -3.00
C ARG A 162 -14.57 15.33 -2.34
N HIS A 163 -15.71 15.67 -2.94
CA HIS A 163 -16.60 16.68 -2.37
C HIS A 163 -17.26 16.18 -1.07
N ARG A 164 -17.66 14.91 -1.03
CA ARG A 164 -18.16 14.26 0.20
C ARG A 164 -17.07 14.16 1.25
N PHE A 165 -15.88 13.69 0.89
CA PHE A 165 -14.75 13.61 1.82
C PHE A 165 -14.43 14.98 2.43
N LYS A 166 -14.39 16.04 1.61
CA LYS A 166 -14.19 17.42 2.09
C LYS A 166 -15.27 17.86 3.10
N GLN A 167 -16.53 17.46 2.92
CA GLN A 167 -17.60 17.74 3.88
C GLN A 167 -17.43 16.98 5.20
N LEU A 168 -16.72 15.85 5.18
CA LEU A 168 -16.43 15.04 6.37
C LEU A 168 -15.20 15.56 7.14
N ILE A 169 -14.26 16.27 6.49
CA ILE A 169 -13.04 16.79 7.12
C ILE A 169 -13.35 17.54 8.44
N PRO A 170 -14.27 18.53 8.51
CA PRO A 170 -14.54 19.24 9.76
C PRO A 170 -15.11 18.37 10.89
N LYS A 171 -15.65 17.19 10.56
CA LYS A 171 -16.28 16.28 11.52
C LYS A 171 -15.30 15.24 12.06
N TYR A 172 -14.30 14.83 11.27
CA TYR A 172 -13.44 13.70 11.59
C TYR A 172 -11.94 14.01 11.54
N CYS A 173 -11.51 15.10 10.88
CA CYS A 173 -10.12 15.53 10.88
C CYS A 173 -9.89 16.52 12.02
N ILE A 174 -9.18 16.08 13.05
CA ILE A 174 -8.98 16.83 14.30
C ILE A 174 -7.75 17.75 14.20
N ASP A 175 -6.75 17.39 13.38
CA ASP A 175 -5.54 18.19 13.14
C ASP A 175 -4.88 17.80 11.80
N ASP A 176 -4.54 18.78 10.96
CA ASP A 176 -3.84 18.58 9.68
C ASP A 176 -2.38 19.07 9.74
N ASN A 177 -1.91 19.50 10.91
CA ASN A 177 -0.54 19.96 11.13
C ASN A 177 0.41 18.80 11.53
N GLY A 178 -0.10 17.57 11.53
CA GLY A 178 0.63 16.37 11.88
C GLY A 178 0.52 15.97 13.37
N PRO A 179 1.22 14.90 13.77
CA PRO A 179 2.14 14.11 12.96
C PRO A 179 1.41 13.32 11.85
N PHE A 180 1.98 13.34 10.65
CA PHE A 180 1.47 12.62 9.47
C PHE A 180 1.63 11.12 9.64
N LYS A 181 0.68 10.34 9.12
CA LYS A 181 0.63 8.88 9.29
C LYS A 181 1.18 8.17 8.06
N VAL A 182 1.67 6.94 8.24
CA VAL A 182 1.95 6.05 7.10
C VAL A 182 0.66 5.82 6.35
N PHE A 183 0.70 5.97 5.03
CA PHE A 183 -0.39 5.66 4.13
C PHE A 183 0.16 4.96 2.89
N CYS A 184 -0.46 3.87 2.48
CA CYS A 184 -0.16 3.17 1.24
C CYS A 184 -1.41 2.44 0.77
N ASP A 185 -1.71 2.54 -0.53
CA ASP A 185 -2.85 1.84 -1.16
C ASP A 185 -2.68 0.31 -1.12
N ASP A 186 -1.45 -0.17 -0.90
CA ASP A 186 -1.15 -1.59 -0.78
C ASP A 186 -1.55 -2.20 0.57
N LEU A 187 -1.90 -1.40 1.59
CA LEU A 187 -2.35 -1.88 2.90
C LEU A 187 -3.81 -2.37 2.88
N GLN A 188 -4.14 -3.22 1.91
CA GLN A 188 -5.49 -3.70 1.65
C GLN A 188 -5.53 -5.23 1.54
N PRO A 189 -6.72 -5.87 1.67
CA PRO A 189 -6.85 -7.33 1.59
C PRO A 189 -6.30 -7.99 0.32
N ALA A 190 -6.12 -7.24 -0.77
CA ALA A 190 -5.52 -7.75 -2.00
C ALA A 190 -4.03 -8.10 -1.86
N ASN A 191 -3.33 -7.46 -0.92
CA ASN A 191 -1.91 -7.69 -0.61
C ASN A 191 -1.74 -8.33 0.77
N MET A 192 -2.80 -8.87 1.36
CA MET A 192 -2.71 -9.70 2.56
C MET A 192 -2.89 -11.15 2.16
N PHE A 193 -2.14 -12.04 2.79
CA PHE A 193 -2.22 -13.48 2.59
C PHE A 193 -2.64 -14.16 3.88
N ILE A 194 -3.48 -15.18 3.72
CA ILE A 194 -3.94 -16.02 4.82
C ILE A 194 -3.69 -17.47 4.44
N ASP A 195 -3.15 -18.25 5.35
CA ASP A 195 -3.10 -19.70 5.20
C ASP A 195 -4.42 -20.30 5.75
N PRO A 196 -5.27 -20.89 4.89
CA PRO A 196 -6.53 -21.46 5.32
C PRO A 196 -6.38 -22.61 6.33
N LYS A 197 -5.18 -23.22 6.42
CA LYS A 197 -4.90 -24.35 7.31
C LYS A 197 -4.41 -23.93 8.69
N THR A 198 -3.73 -22.78 8.78
CA THR A 198 -3.12 -22.27 10.03
C THR A 198 -3.78 -20.98 10.52
N PHE A 199 -4.99 -20.69 10.03
CA PHE A 199 -5.89 -19.62 10.49
C PHE A 199 -5.74 -19.37 12.00
N PRO A 200 -5.51 -18.11 12.45
CA PRO A 200 -6.07 -16.91 11.85
C PRO A 200 -5.11 -15.89 11.21
N HIS A 201 -3.79 -16.09 11.25
CA HIS A 201 -2.87 -14.96 11.03
C HIS A 201 -2.72 -14.50 9.58
N CYS A 202 -3.10 -13.24 9.30
CA CYS A 202 -2.89 -12.59 8.00
C CYS A 202 -1.50 -11.97 7.92
N CYS A 203 -0.75 -12.26 6.86
CA CYS A 203 0.54 -11.63 6.56
C CYS A 203 0.35 -10.54 5.50
N LEU A 204 0.91 -9.36 5.72
CA LEU A 204 0.95 -8.27 4.76
C LEU A 204 2.16 -8.48 3.83
N ALA A 205 1.93 -8.51 2.52
CA ALA A 205 2.96 -8.68 1.50
C ALA A 205 3.50 -7.33 0.99
#